data_AF-K0RS52-F1
#
_entry.id   AF-K0RS52-F1
#
_cell.length_a   1.000
_cell.length_b   1.000
_cell.length_c   1.000
_cell.angle_alpha   90.00
_cell.angle_beta   90.00
_cell.angle_gamma   90.00
#
_symmetry.space_group_name_H-M   'P 1'
#
loop_
_entity.id
_entity.type
_entity.pdbx_description
1 polymer ?
#
loop_
_entity_poly.entity_id
_entity_poly.type
_entity_poly.pdbx_seq_one_letter_code
_entity_poly.pdbx_strand_id
1 'polypeptide(L)'
;MKLAAAILSILATGAGAATVTEVAYADGNDGSSLFGYLATPDGATEDDPRPAIIILGDWGGVDESEKERAEMFTNDGNYVTMAAAVYNSEDGPNPESFEDRIALATKYRGDPELSKSRVDAALAVLRENPLVDSSRVAIVGYW
;
A
#
# COMPACT_ATOMS: atom_id res chain seq x y z
N MET A 1 -6.85 -57.30 -22.14
CA MET A 1 -7.26 -55.98 -21.60
C MET A 1 -6.12 -55.40 -20.77
N LYS A 2 -5.52 -54.29 -21.20
CA LYS A 2 -4.64 -53.46 -20.34
C LYS A 2 -5.09 -52.02 -20.55
N LEU A 3 -5.85 -51.47 -19.61
CA LEU A 3 -6.11 -50.04 -19.56
C LEU A 3 -4.86 -49.37 -19.00
N ALA A 4 -4.23 -48.48 -19.78
CA ALA A 4 -3.26 -47.53 -19.28
C ALA A 4 -4.04 -46.29 -18.82
N ALA A 5 -4.07 -46.03 -17.52
CA ALA A 5 -4.59 -44.79 -16.97
C ALA A 5 -3.53 -43.70 -17.13
N ALA A 6 -3.79 -42.70 -17.97
CA ALA A 6 -2.97 -41.50 -18.05
C ALA A 6 -3.30 -40.60 -16.83
N ILE A 7 -2.33 -40.43 -15.94
CA ILE A 7 -2.42 -39.46 -14.84
C ILE A 7 -2.06 -38.10 -15.44
N LEU A 8 -3.07 -37.24 -15.60
CA LEU A 8 -2.86 -35.84 -15.96
C LEU A 8 -2.47 -35.08 -14.69
N SER A 9 -1.17 -34.86 -14.50
CA SER A 9 -0.68 -33.98 -13.44
C SER A 9 -1.00 -32.52 -13.81
N ILE A 10 -2.02 -31.96 -13.17
CA ILE A 10 -2.28 -30.51 -13.21
C ILE A 10 -1.17 -29.86 -12.38
N LEU A 11 -0.21 -29.19 -13.02
CA LEU A 11 0.59 -28.19 -12.32
C LEU A 11 -0.35 -27.02 -12.02
N ALA A 12 -0.83 -26.94 -10.78
CA ALA A 12 -1.34 -25.69 -10.27
C ALA A 12 -0.15 -24.73 -10.17
N THR A 13 -0.03 -23.82 -11.13
CA THR A 13 0.69 -22.57 -10.89
C THR A 13 -0.11 -21.84 -9.82
N GLY A 14 0.27 -22.01 -8.55
CA GLY A 14 -0.18 -21.09 -7.52
C GLY A 14 0.23 -19.68 -7.95
N ALA A 15 -0.68 -18.72 -7.87
CA ALA A 15 -0.30 -17.31 -7.95
C ALA A 15 0.82 -17.09 -6.92
N GLY A 16 1.97 -16.57 -7.35
CA GLY A 16 3.05 -16.25 -6.42
C GLY A 16 2.56 -15.24 -5.40
N ALA A 17 3.07 -15.36 -4.17
CA ALA A 17 2.76 -14.42 -3.11
C ALA A 17 3.23 -13.00 -3.47
N ALA A 18 2.51 -12.00 -2.99
CA ALA A 18 2.91 -10.60 -3.08
C ALA A 18 4.37 -10.41 -2.60
N THR A 19 5.11 -9.57 -3.32
CA THR A 19 6.36 -9.01 -2.81
C THR A 19 6.03 -7.72 -2.08
N VAL A 20 6.46 -7.60 -0.82
CA VAL A 20 6.23 -6.40 -0.01
C VAL A 20 7.54 -5.74 0.34
N THR A 21 7.60 -4.43 0.13
CA THR A 21 8.76 -3.60 0.44
C THR A 21 8.36 -2.43 1.30
N GLU A 22 9.21 -2.09 2.27
CA GLU A 22 9.15 -0.80 2.95
C GLU A 22 9.52 0.32 1.99
N VAL A 23 8.76 1.41 2.03
CA VAL A 23 8.99 2.59 1.19
C VAL A 23 9.05 3.83 2.08
N ALA A 24 10.19 4.50 2.06
CA ALA A 24 10.33 5.85 2.55
C ALA A 24 10.10 6.84 1.40
N TYR A 25 9.32 7.89 1.64
CA TYR A 25 9.01 8.93 0.67
C TYR A 25 8.85 10.27 1.39
N ALA A 26 8.79 11.37 0.65
CA ALA A 26 8.68 12.71 1.23
C ALA A 26 7.39 13.39 0.76
N ASP A 27 6.80 14.20 1.64
CA ASP A 27 5.78 15.15 1.20
C ASP A 27 6.43 16.32 0.45
N GLY A 28 5.97 16.58 -0.77
CA GLY A 28 6.50 17.66 -1.61
C GLY A 28 6.22 19.07 -1.08
N ASN A 29 5.25 19.24 -0.17
CA ASN A 29 4.85 20.54 0.34
C ASN A 29 5.69 20.99 1.55
N ASP A 30 5.97 20.09 2.49
CA ASP A 30 6.67 20.42 3.74
C ASP A 30 7.97 19.64 3.97
N GLY A 31 8.31 18.69 3.08
CA GLY A 31 9.52 17.88 3.17
C GLY A 31 9.48 16.82 4.26
N SER A 32 8.33 16.57 4.90
CA SER A 32 8.20 15.56 5.94
C SER A 32 8.54 14.18 5.39
N SER A 33 9.34 13.42 6.14
CA SER A 33 9.60 12.01 5.84
C SER A 33 8.38 11.18 6.19
N LEU A 34 7.92 10.38 5.24
CA LEU A 34 6.79 9.49 5.33
C LEU A 34 7.23 8.06 5.08
N PHE A 35 6.43 7.12 5.57
CA PHE A 35 6.71 5.71 5.51
C PHE A 35 5.46 4.94 5.08
N GLY A 36 5.67 3.82 4.41
CA GLY A 36 4.61 2.92 4.00
C GLY A 36 5.13 1.55 3.57
N TYR A 37 4.18 0.68 3.22
CA TYR A 37 4.45 -0.62 2.61
C TYR A 37 3.89 -0.66 1.21
N LEU A 38 4.69 -1.12 0.24
CA LEU A 38 4.28 -1.32 -1.14
C LEU A 38 4.27 -2.82 -1.43
N ALA A 39 3.09 -3.35 -1.77
CA ALA A 39 2.87 -4.72 -2.14
C ALA A 39 2.61 -4.83 -3.65
N THR A 40 3.39 -5.65 -4.34
CA THR A 40 3.27 -5.90 -5.78
C THR A 40 2.91 -7.37 -6.02
N PRO A 41 1.90 -7.68 -6.85
CA PRO A 41 1.48 -9.06 -7.08
C PRO A 41 2.49 -9.75 -7.99
N ASP A 42 2.61 -11.07 -7.86
CA ASP A 42 3.42 -11.87 -8.76
C ASP A 42 2.93 -11.73 -10.22
N GLY A 43 3.87 -11.72 -11.15
CA GLY A 43 3.58 -11.59 -12.59
C GLY A 43 3.10 -10.20 -13.05
N ALA A 44 3.13 -9.16 -12.20
CA ALA A 44 3.01 -7.78 -12.69
C ALA A 44 4.26 -7.39 -13.50
N THR A 45 4.07 -6.74 -14.64
CA THR A 45 5.16 -6.27 -15.51
C THR A 45 4.84 -4.88 -16.05
N GLU A 46 5.82 -4.21 -16.66
CA GLU A 46 5.62 -2.90 -17.28
C GLU A 46 4.65 -2.95 -18.48
N ASP A 47 4.64 -4.08 -19.21
CA ASP A 47 3.74 -4.31 -20.36
C ASP A 47 2.32 -4.74 -19.94
N ASP A 48 2.16 -5.16 -18.68
CA ASP A 48 0.88 -5.59 -18.10
C ASP A 48 0.72 -5.01 -16.68
N PRO A 49 0.60 -3.68 -16.55
CA PRO A 49 0.52 -3.01 -15.26
C PRO A 49 -0.82 -3.30 -14.57
N ARG A 50 -0.80 -3.26 -13.24
CA ARG A 50 -1.97 -3.55 -12.40
C ARG A 50 -2.64 -2.25 -11.94
N PRO A 51 -3.97 -2.22 -11.79
CA PRO A 51 -4.62 -1.15 -11.04
C PRO A 51 -4.05 -1.09 -9.62
N ALA A 52 -4.10 0.10 -9.01
CA ALA A 52 -3.49 0.32 -7.71
C ALA A 52 -4.48 0.78 -6.63
N ILE A 53 -4.14 0.46 -5.39
CA ILE A 53 -4.89 0.85 -4.20
C ILE A 53 -3.95 1.56 -3.23
N ILE A 54 -4.36 2.72 -2.72
CA ILE A 54 -3.75 3.33 -1.54
C ILE A 54 -4.63 3.00 -0.33
N ILE A 55 -4.05 2.40 0.69
CA ILE A 55 -4.65 2.23 2.01
C ILE A 55 -4.10 3.33 2.90
N LEU A 56 -4.95 4.25 3.32
CA LEU A 56 -4.59 5.25 4.32
C LEU A 56 -4.57 4.57 5.69
N GLY A 57 -3.38 4.55 6.32
CA GLY A 57 -3.21 4.04 7.68
C GLY A 57 -4.08 4.80 8.67
N ASP A 58 -4.44 4.14 9.75
CA ASP A 58 -5.25 4.79 10.78
C ASP A 58 -4.41 5.80 11.60
N TRP A 59 -5.06 6.46 12.56
CA TRP A 59 -4.42 7.41 13.47
C TRP A 59 -3.28 6.86 14.33
N GLY A 60 -3.07 5.54 14.37
CA GLY A 60 -1.95 4.85 14.99
C GLY A 60 -0.74 4.67 14.08
N GLY A 61 -0.87 5.00 12.78
CA GLY A 61 0.22 4.96 11.80
C GLY A 61 0.08 3.82 10.79
N VAL A 62 1.22 3.38 10.26
CA VAL A 62 1.32 2.24 9.35
C VAL A 62 2.27 1.22 9.96
N ASP A 63 1.74 0.06 10.32
CA ASP A 63 2.50 -1.04 10.90
C ASP A 63 2.22 -2.39 10.23
N GLU A 64 2.48 -3.50 10.92
CA GLU A 64 2.26 -4.85 10.41
C GLU A 64 0.79 -5.08 9.99
N SER A 65 -0.19 -4.43 10.64
CA SER A 65 -1.60 -4.58 10.26
C SER A 65 -1.88 -3.98 8.88
N GLU A 66 -1.39 -2.78 8.60
CA GLU A 66 -1.50 -2.18 7.28
C GLU A 66 -0.71 -2.94 6.22
N LYS A 67 0.44 -3.51 6.60
CA LYS A 67 1.24 -4.38 5.72
C LYS A 67 0.47 -5.62 5.31
N GLU A 68 -0.10 -6.35 6.28
CA GLU A 68 -0.95 -7.52 6.01
C GLU A 68 -2.14 -7.13 5.13
N ARG A 69 -2.75 -5.97 5.37
CA ARG A 69 -3.84 -5.48 4.53
C ARG A 69 -3.42 -5.21 3.09
N ALA A 70 -2.24 -4.62 2.89
CA ALA A 70 -1.69 -4.39 1.55
C ALA A 70 -1.45 -5.72 0.83
N GLU A 71 -0.89 -6.72 1.53
CA GLU A 71 -0.74 -8.08 1.01
C GLU A 71 -2.06 -8.70 0.59
N MET A 72 -3.13 -8.56 1.39
CA MET A 72 -4.44 -9.10 1.07
C MET A 72 -5.02 -8.51 -0.22
N PHE A 73 -5.02 -7.18 -0.36
CA PHE A 73 -5.51 -6.54 -1.59
C PHE A 73 -4.69 -6.96 -2.81
N THR A 74 -3.38 -7.10 -2.64
CA THR A 74 -2.49 -7.55 -3.70
C THR A 74 -2.73 -9.01 -4.09
N ASN A 75 -2.82 -9.92 -3.12
CA ASN A 75 -2.98 -11.36 -3.37
C ASN A 75 -4.39 -11.73 -3.86
N ASP A 76 -5.43 -11.17 -3.25
CA ASP A 76 -6.82 -11.56 -3.55
C ASP A 76 -7.39 -10.77 -4.74
N GLY A 77 -6.93 -9.52 -4.89
CA GLY A 77 -7.45 -8.58 -5.87
C GLY A 77 -6.54 -8.33 -7.07
N ASN A 78 -5.29 -8.80 -7.03
CA ASN A 78 -4.27 -8.56 -8.05
C ASN A 78 -4.03 -7.05 -8.30
N TYR A 79 -3.90 -6.28 -7.21
CA TYR A 79 -3.58 -4.85 -7.23
C TYR A 79 -2.13 -4.59 -6.80
N VAL A 80 -1.51 -3.52 -7.30
CA VAL A 80 -0.37 -2.92 -6.61
C VAL A 80 -0.91 -2.09 -5.45
N THR A 81 -0.53 -2.41 -4.23
CA THR A 81 -1.14 -1.80 -3.04
C THR A 81 -0.12 -1.05 -2.22
N MET A 82 -0.39 0.20 -1.88
CA MET A 82 0.42 1.00 -0.98
C MET A 82 -0.34 1.27 0.32
N ALA A 83 0.16 0.75 1.44
CA ALA A 83 -0.20 1.26 2.76
C ALA A 83 0.61 2.53 3.04
N ALA A 84 -0.06 3.64 3.29
CA ALA A 84 0.55 4.96 3.37
C ALA A 84 0.20 5.69 4.66
N ALA A 85 1.22 6.26 5.31
CA ALA A 85 1.02 7.04 6.52
C ALA A 85 0.42 8.41 6.17
N VAL A 86 -0.68 8.76 6.87
CA VAL A 86 -1.22 10.13 6.89
C VAL A 86 -0.73 10.85 8.14
N TYR A 87 -0.76 10.16 9.29
CA TYR A 87 -0.34 10.71 10.58
C TYR A 87 1.11 10.33 10.84
N ASN A 88 2.02 11.26 10.58
CA ASN A 88 3.43 11.12 10.95
C ASN A 88 3.81 12.09 12.07
N SER A 89 4.69 11.66 12.96
CA SER A 89 5.36 12.56 13.91
C SER A 89 6.62 13.17 13.27
N GLU A 90 7.18 14.20 13.90
CA GLU A 90 8.47 14.75 13.44
C GLU A 90 9.64 13.82 13.81
N ASP A 91 9.48 13.01 14.85
CA ASP A 91 10.50 12.14 15.42
C ASP A 91 10.46 10.71 14.86
N GLY A 92 9.45 10.35 14.07
CA GLY A 92 9.28 9.00 13.55
C GLY A 92 8.10 8.80 12.60
N PRO A 93 8.01 7.61 11.99
CA PRO A 93 6.98 7.31 10.99
C PRO A 93 5.57 7.22 11.59
N ASN A 94 5.46 6.84 12.87
CA ASN A 94 4.20 6.57 13.55
C ASN A 94 4.09 7.33 14.90
N PRO A 95 2.88 7.67 15.36
CA PRO A 95 2.64 8.17 16.72
C PRO A 95 3.00 7.15 17.80
N GLU A 96 3.64 7.59 18.89
CA GLU A 96 4.13 6.69 19.95
C GLU A 96 3.18 6.57 21.15
N SER A 97 2.38 7.59 21.43
CA SER A 97 1.45 7.63 22.57
C SER A 97 0.01 7.94 22.15
N PHE A 98 -0.94 7.70 23.06
CA PHE A 98 -2.34 8.03 22.83
C PHE A 98 -2.55 9.54 22.67
N GLU A 99 -1.81 10.33 23.46
CA GLU A 99 -1.78 11.78 23.38
C GLU A 99 -1.26 12.27 22.01
N ASP A 100 -0.20 11.63 21.48
CA ASP A 100 0.31 11.96 20.14
C ASP A 100 -0.72 11.66 19.06
N ARG A 101 -1.41 10.52 19.16
CA ARG A 101 -2.47 10.15 18.22
C ARG A 101 -3.61 11.18 18.25
N ILE A 102 -4.02 11.65 19.42
CA ILE A 102 -5.02 12.73 19.54
C ILE A 102 -4.52 14.03 18.90
N ALA A 103 -3.28 14.43 19.20
CA ALA A 103 -2.70 15.68 18.71
C ALA A 103 -2.56 15.66 17.18
N LEU A 104 -2.02 14.59 16.61
CA LEU A 104 -1.88 14.40 15.17
C LEU A 104 -3.26 14.28 14.51
N ALA A 105 -4.18 13.49 15.05
CA ALA A 105 -5.53 13.40 14.51
C ALA A 105 -6.23 14.77 14.48
N THR A 106 -6.05 15.59 15.52
CA THR A 106 -6.58 16.95 15.58
C THR A 106 -5.93 17.86 14.53
N LYS A 107 -4.60 17.81 14.39
CA LYS A 107 -3.84 18.56 13.40
C LYS A 107 -4.32 18.27 11.97
N TYR A 108 -4.29 16.99 11.57
CA TYR A 108 -4.62 16.60 10.20
C TYR A 108 -6.12 16.77 9.89
N ARG A 109 -7.03 16.48 10.83
CA ARG A 109 -8.47 16.75 10.62
C ARG A 109 -8.78 18.25 10.54
N GLY A 110 -8.00 19.08 11.22
CA GLY A 110 -8.12 20.54 11.18
C GLY A 110 -7.51 21.18 9.92
N ASP A 111 -6.69 20.43 9.18
CA ASP A 111 -5.99 20.90 7.99
C ASP A 111 -6.16 19.92 6.82
N PRO A 112 -7.23 20.08 6.01
CA PRO A 112 -7.49 19.23 4.86
C PRO A 112 -6.43 19.29 3.77
N GLU A 113 -5.75 20.44 3.60
CA GLU A 113 -4.69 20.59 2.60
C GLU A 113 -3.45 19.79 2.99
N LEU A 114 -3.10 19.81 4.28
CA LEU A 114 -2.05 18.95 4.82
C LEU A 114 -2.40 17.47 4.70
N SER A 115 -3.64 17.08 5.02
CA SER A 115 -4.08 15.68 4.83
C SER A 115 -4.00 15.26 3.36
N LYS A 116 -4.45 16.14 2.46
CA LYS A 116 -4.38 15.92 1.02
C LYS A 116 -2.93 15.78 0.53
N SER A 117 -1.99 16.57 1.06
CA SER A 117 -0.58 16.49 0.63
C SER A 117 0.06 15.14 0.96
N ARG A 118 -0.28 14.54 2.12
CA ARG A 118 0.16 13.19 2.48
C ARG A 118 -0.36 12.13 1.50
N VAL A 119 -1.60 12.26 1.08
CA VAL A 119 -2.21 11.38 0.08
C VAL A 119 -1.56 11.57 -1.30
N ASP A 120 -1.30 12.82 -1.70
CA ASP A 120 -0.64 13.14 -2.96
C ASP A 120 0.80 12.59 -3.00
N ALA A 121 1.51 12.61 -1.87
CA ALA A 121 2.85 12.03 -1.74
C ALA A 121 2.83 10.50 -1.96
N ALA A 122 1.86 9.79 -1.37
CA ALA A 122 1.67 8.36 -1.62
C ALA A 122 1.26 8.06 -3.06
N LEU A 123 0.41 8.92 -3.65
CA LEU A 123 0.01 8.78 -5.05
C LEU A 123 1.20 8.98 -6.01
N ALA A 124 2.14 9.87 -5.69
CA ALA A 124 3.35 10.06 -6.47
C ALA A 124 4.20 8.77 -6.51
N VAL A 125 4.39 8.11 -5.36
CA VAL A 125 5.10 6.81 -5.28
C VAL A 125 4.48 5.78 -6.21
N LEU A 126 3.14 5.64 -6.20
CA LEU A 126 2.46 4.70 -7.09
C LEU A 126 2.59 5.09 -8.56
N ARG A 127 2.52 6.38 -8.91
CA ARG A 127 2.63 6.84 -10.29
C ARG A 127 4.01 6.66 -10.91
N GLU A 128 5.05 6.65 -10.07
CA GLU A 128 6.43 6.40 -10.49
C GLU A 128 6.74 4.90 -10.63
N ASN A 129 5.90 4.02 -10.10
CA ASN A 129 6.07 2.58 -10.22
C ASN A 129 5.60 2.08 -11.60
N PRO A 130 6.48 1.49 -12.43
CA PRO A 130 6.13 1.05 -13.78
C PRO A 130 5.15 -0.14 -13.80
N LEU A 131 4.93 -0.81 -12.66
CA LEU A 131 3.95 -1.88 -12.52
C LEU A 131 2.53 -1.37 -12.27
N VAL A 132 2.35 -0.05 -12.15
CA VAL A 132 1.07 0.59 -11.83
C VAL A 132 0.42 1.19 -13.08
N ASP A 133 -0.84 0.83 -13.29
CA ASP A 133 -1.71 1.55 -14.22
C ASP A 133 -2.21 2.82 -13.53
N SER A 134 -1.49 3.92 -13.76
CA SER A 134 -1.77 5.22 -13.14
C SER A 134 -3.14 5.82 -13.50
N SER A 135 -3.85 5.26 -14.50
CA SER A 135 -5.22 5.66 -14.83
C SER A 135 -6.28 4.98 -13.94
N ARG A 136 -5.90 3.93 -13.19
CA ARG A 136 -6.79 3.13 -12.34
C ARG A 136 -6.25 3.04 -10.92
N VAL A 137 -6.41 4.12 -10.17
CA VAL A 137 -6.04 4.19 -8.74
C VAL A 137 -7.28 4.40 -7.88
N ALA A 138 -7.44 3.60 -6.84
CA ALA A 138 -8.43 3.78 -5.79
C ALA A 138 -7.76 4.10 -4.45
N ILE A 139 -8.49 4.78 -3.57
CA ILE A 139 -8.04 5.09 -2.21
C ILE A 139 -9.07 4.53 -1.24
N VAL A 140 -8.61 3.79 -0.24
CA VAL A 140 -9.39 3.27 0.88
C VAL A 140 -8.74 3.71 2.18
N GLY A 141 -9.49 3.73 3.27
CA GLY A 141 -8.96 4.11 4.58
C GLY A 141 -9.93 3.76 5.69
N TYR A 142 -9.41 3.89 6.90
CA TYR A 142 -10.17 3.69 8.14
C TYR A 142 -10.61 5.05 8.70
N TRP A 143 -11.73 5.06 9.42
CA TRP A 143 -12.34 6.25 10.02
C TRP A 143 -11.97 6.39 11.49
#